data_AF-A0A950WRE0-F1
#
_entry.id   AF-A0A950WRE0-F1
#
_cell.length_a   1.000
_cell.length_b   1.000
_cell.length_c   1.000
_cell.angle_alpha   90.00
_cell.angle_beta   90.00
_cell.angle_gamma   90.00
#
_symmetry.space_group_name_H-M   'P 1'
#
loop_
_entity.id
_entity.type
_entity.pdbx_description
1 polymer ?
#
loop_
_entity_poly.entity_id
_entity_poly.type
_entity_poly.pdbx_seq_one_letter_code
_entity_poly.pdbx_strand_id
1 'polypeptide(L)'
;MSERYKTNTLGPVAQPGGSSHVVELVRNFLVDGLGILLPGLSFLVACVPAVLAPLTWFVLVVDAKISGAKLTNLEPSLGLKLLSRAGHLSGSFHVELFLALIGISYVVGHLLFRQDIKEPDKKSFLRTCCPRDLSPLLELWRWMARLCGSEARFPIYWSHDAGGDYARPPRSFRELLRPSIPVHILEAEGKYFFADGRRPIDGMARPARGDHDLADVVVEFPYHFLFEYLCDRGLPHLARMVSWRGAENKQLSYRTKHFVNLLKANLQQYDPSLLHVISQNEAHIRLASSVWYAAKYAARFALVGIVLALAANVITMFADHCVEVLFLVLPFTTLALAILVQNAIEQSLHYQRYREIFFILHAAALTSQQKPQVLLGVVGTRPAEGKLGWQSG
;
A
#
# COMPACT_ATOMS: atom_id res chain seq x y z
N MET A 1 -22.13 -26.13 44.67
CA MET A 1 -22.43 -25.57 43.32
C MET A 1 -21.22 -25.77 42.37
N SER A 2 -20.61 -26.97 42.37
CA SER A 2 -19.29 -27.21 41.76
C SER A 2 -19.18 -28.51 40.94
N GLU A 3 -20.26 -28.98 40.30
CA GLU A 3 -20.29 -30.33 39.72
C GLU A 3 -20.91 -30.45 38.31
N ARG A 4 -20.86 -29.37 37.50
CA ARG A 4 -21.34 -29.42 36.10
C ARG A 4 -20.39 -28.82 35.07
N TYR A 5 -19.10 -29.15 35.17
CA TYR A 5 -18.23 -29.19 33.99
C TYR A 5 -18.01 -30.65 33.61
N LYS A 6 -19.07 -31.28 33.08
CA LYS A 6 -18.88 -32.48 32.28
C LYS A 6 -18.01 -32.06 31.09
N THR A 7 -16.82 -32.61 31.05
CA THR A 7 -15.91 -32.58 29.91
C THR A 7 -16.68 -33.05 28.68
N ASN A 8 -17.20 -32.10 27.90
CA ASN A 8 -17.54 -32.35 26.51
C ASN A 8 -16.23 -32.69 25.82
N THR A 9 -15.87 -33.98 25.85
CA THR A 9 -14.87 -34.56 24.98
C THR A 9 -15.34 -34.28 23.56
N LEU A 10 -14.78 -33.24 22.96
CA LEU A 10 -14.94 -32.91 21.56
C LEU A 10 -14.70 -34.21 20.79
N GLY A 11 -15.76 -34.75 20.19
CA GLY A 11 -15.66 -35.91 19.32
C GLY A 11 -14.59 -35.65 18.24
N PRO A 12 -13.97 -36.70 17.69
CA PRO A 12 -12.94 -36.55 16.68
C PRO A 12 -13.44 -35.63 15.58
N VAL A 13 -12.81 -34.45 15.47
CA VAL A 13 -13.11 -33.50 14.41
C VAL A 13 -12.89 -34.26 13.10
N ALA A 14 -13.98 -34.49 12.36
CA ALA A 14 -13.92 -35.19 11.09
C ALA A 14 -12.86 -34.50 10.22
N GLN A 15 -11.77 -35.19 9.94
CA GLN A 15 -10.70 -34.59 9.15
C GLN A 15 -11.27 -34.29 7.76
N PRO A 16 -11.15 -33.04 7.29
CA PRO A 16 -11.61 -32.70 5.95
C PRO A 16 -10.90 -33.62 4.96
N GLY A 17 -11.66 -34.26 4.08
CA GLY A 17 -11.14 -35.24 3.12
C GLY A 17 -9.92 -34.68 2.37
N GLY A 18 -8.93 -35.55 2.11
CA GLY A 18 -7.60 -35.17 1.61
C GLY A 18 -7.57 -34.34 0.32
N SER A 19 -8.66 -34.28 -0.45
CA SER A 19 -8.78 -33.44 -1.64
C SER A 19 -8.75 -31.93 -1.31
N SER A 20 -9.25 -31.52 -0.16
CA SER A 20 -9.31 -30.10 0.24
C SER A 20 -7.93 -29.49 0.50
N HIS A 21 -7.01 -30.27 1.09
CA HIS A 21 -5.65 -29.83 1.39
C HIS A 21 -4.82 -29.60 0.11
N VAL A 22 -4.97 -30.44 -0.90
CA VAL A 22 -4.24 -30.29 -2.18
C VAL A 22 -4.67 -29.00 -2.89
N VAL A 23 -5.97 -28.71 -2.93
CA VAL A 23 -6.50 -27.49 -3.55
C VAL A 23 -5.98 -26.24 -2.84
N GLU A 24 -5.94 -26.24 -1.50
CA GLU A 24 -5.42 -25.13 -0.72
C GLU A 24 -3.91 -24.91 -0.93
N LEU A 25 -3.13 -25.99 -0.98
CA LEU A 25 -1.70 -25.94 -1.25
C LEU A 25 -1.42 -25.33 -2.63
N VAL A 26 -2.10 -25.83 -3.68
CA VAL A 26 -1.95 -25.33 -5.05
C VAL A 26 -2.34 -23.86 -5.12
N ARG A 27 -3.47 -23.48 -4.49
CA ARG A 27 -3.91 -22.09 -4.45
C ARG A 27 -2.89 -21.18 -3.77
N ASN A 28 -2.40 -21.55 -2.60
CA ASN A 28 -1.43 -20.74 -1.86
C ASN A 28 -0.11 -20.61 -2.64
N PHE A 29 0.34 -21.71 -3.27
CA PHE A 29 1.49 -21.69 -4.16
C PHE A 29 1.30 -20.76 -5.36
N LEU A 30 0.14 -20.83 -6.04
CA LEU A 30 -0.17 -19.95 -7.16
C LEU A 30 -0.22 -18.48 -6.74
N VAL A 31 -0.83 -18.20 -5.59
CA VAL A 31 -0.96 -16.83 -5.08
C VAL A 31 0.41 -16.24 -4.72
N ASP A 32 1.24 -16.97 -3.99
CA ASP A 32 2.60 -16.51 -3.64
C ASP A 32 3.50 -16.46 -4.88
N GLY A 33 3.39 -17.44 -5.78
CA GLY A 33 4.13 -17.49 -7.04
C GLY A 33 3.80 -16.33 -7.96
N LEU A 34 2.51 -16.04 -8.18
CA LEU A 34 2.05 -14.90 -8.97
C LEU A 34 2.41 -13.57 -8.31
N GLY A 35 2.38 -13.51 -6.97
CA GLY A 35 2.81 -12.37 -6.18
C GLY A 35 4.26 -11.94 -6.42
N ILE A 36 5.10 -12.87 -6.88
CA ILE A 36 6.52 -12.65 -7.20
C ILE A 36 6.72 -12.48 -8.71
N LEU A 37 6.07 -13.35 -9.50
CA LEU A 37 6.25 -13.42 -10.95
C LEU A 37 5.68 -12.18 -11.66
N LEU A 38 4.50 -11.70 -11.29
CA LEU A 38 3.85 -10.58 -11.99
C LEU A 38 4.63 -9.27 -11.85
N PRO A 39 5.10 -8.87 -10.65
CA PRO A 39 5.96 -7.69 -10.51
C PRO A 39 7.30 -7.84 -11.22
N GLY A 40 7.91 -9.04 -11.15
CA GLY A 40 9.10 -9.43 -11.90
C GLY A 40 8.96 -9.14 -13.39
N LEU A 41 7.89 -9.66 -13.98
CA LEU A 41 7.65 -9.61 -15.42
C LEU A 41 7.33 -8.18 -15.83
N SER A 42 6.48 -7.50 -15.07
CA SER A 42 6.12 -6.11 -15.31
C SER A 42 7.34 -5.19 -15.29
N PHE A 43 8.28 -5.41 -14.37
CA PHE A 43 9.53 -4.68 -14.30
C PHE A 43 10.42 -4.95 -15.52
N LEU A 44 10.62 -6.22 -15.91
CA LEU A 44 11.43 -6.57 -17.08
C LEU A 44 10.87 -5.96 -18.37
N VAL A 45 9.55 -5.98 -18.54
CA VAL A 45 8.87 -5.33 -19.67
C VAL A 45 9.08 -3.82 -19.61
N ALA A 46 8.96 -3.19 -18.44
CA ALA A 46 9.19 -1.76 -18.27
C ALA A 46 10.65 -1.34 -18.52
N CYS A 47 11.63 -2.22 -18.28
CA CYS A 47 13.04 -1.94 -18.56
C CYS A 47 13.34 -1.71 -20.05
N VAL A 48 12.53 -2.29 -20.95
CA VAL A 48 12.70 -2.13 -22.40
C VAL A 48 12.57 -0.65 -22.82
N PRO A 49 11.42 0.03 -22.63
CA PRO A 49 11.28 1.45 -22.92
C PRO A 49 12.04 2.34 -21.94
N ALA A 50 12.25 1.90 -20.69
CA ALA A 50 12.91 2.72 -19.68
C ALA A 50 14.41 2.88 -19.92
N VAL A 51 15.13 1.83 -20.32
CA VAL A 51 16.60 1.87 -20.42
C VAL A 51 17.12 1.24 -21.69
N LEU A 52 16.62 0.06 -22.10
CA LEU A 52 17.21 -0.64 -23.24
C LEU A 52 17.07 0.15 -24.54
N ALA A 53 15.90 0.73 -24.81
CA ALA A 53 15.70 1.55 -26.01
C ALA A 53 16.61 2.82 -26.02
N PRO A 54 16.63 3.66 -24.96
CA PRO A 54 17.59 4.77 -24.86
C PRO A 54 19.06 4.35 -24.95
N LEU A 55 19.43 3.22 -24.34
CA LEU A 55 20.79 2.70 -24.36
C LEU A 55 21.20 2.27 -25.78
N THR A 56 20.35 1.54 -26.49
CA THR A 56 20.60 1.16 -27.88
C THR A 56 20.76 2.40 -28.76
N TRP A 57 19.90 3.41 -28.59
CA TRP A 57 20.06 4.68 -29.30
C TRP A 57 21.39 5.36 -29.00
N PHE A 58 21.75 5.47 -27.73
CA PHE A 58 23.04 6.04 -27.31
C PHE A 58 24.23 5.31 -27.93
N VAL A 59 24.24 3.97 -27.90
CA VAL A 59 25.31 3.15 -28.48
C VAL A 59 25.43 3.39 -30.00
N LEU A 60 24.31 3.43 -30.73
CA LEU A 60 24.30 3.67 -32.17
C LEU A 60 24.85 5.06 -32.53
N VAL A 61 24.48 6.08 -31.76
CA VAL A 61 24.96 7.44 -31.96
C VAL A 61 26.46 7.54 -31.73
N VAL A 62 26.96 6.91 -30.65
CA VAL A 62 28.40 6.87 -30.35
C VAL A 62 29.17 6.11 -31.42
N ASP A 63 28.68 4.96 -31.85
CA ASP A 63 29.31 4.13 -32.87
C ASP A 63 29.42 4.87 -34.23
N ALA A 64 28.35 5.53 -34.66
CA ALA A 64 28.35 6.33 -35.87
C ALA A 64 29.34 7.50 -35.78
N LYS A 65 29.43 8.14 -34.61
CA LYS A 65 30.37 9.24 -34.38
C LYS A 65 31.82 8.78 -34.44
N ILE A 66 32.14 7.61 -33.86
CA ILE A 66 33.48 7.02 -33.89
C ILE A 66 33.85 6.56 -35.30
N SER A 67 32.91 5.93 -36.01
CA SER A 67 33.12 5.40 -37.36
C SER A 67 33.14 6.48 -38.45
N GLY A 68 32.76 7.72 -38.13
CA GLY A 68 32.60 8.79 -39.12
C GLY A 68 31.43 8.56 -40.09
N ALA A 69 30.53 7.64 -39.77
CA ALA A 69 29.36 7.35 -40.58
C ALA A 69 28.33 8.48 -40.39
N LYS A 70 27.76 9.00 -41.49
CA LYS A 70 26.67 9.98 -41.41
C LYS A 70 25.44 9.35 -40.77
N LEU A 71 24.87 9.99 -39.75
CA LEU A 71 23.66 9.48 -39.08
C LEU A 71 22.47 9.41 -40.04
N THR A 72 22.44 10.24 -41.08
CA THR A 72 21.38 10.22 -42.10
C THR A 72 21.29 8.90 -42.87
N ASN A 73 22.36 8.10 -42.87
CA ASN A 73 22.37 6.77 -43.48
C ASN A 73 21.93 5.67 -42.48
N LEU A 74 21.93 5.97 -41.18
CA LEU A 74 21.22 5.16 -40.21
C LEU A 74 19.74 5.44 -40.43
N GLU A 75 19.14 4.65 -41.31
CA GLU A 75 17.72 4.70 -41.60
C GLU A 75 16.94 4.87 -40.28
N PRO A 76 16.08 5.90 -40.11
CA PRO A 76 15.23 6.04 -38.93
C PRO A 76 14.31 4.82 -38.70
N SER A 77 14.24 3.94 -39.70
CA SER A 77 13.70 2.61 -39.57
C SER A 77 14.48 1.72 -38.59
N LEU A 78 15.71 1.99 -38.13
CA LEU A 78 16.47 1.03 -37.31
C LEU A 78 15.80 0.76 -35.96
N GLY A 79 15.25 1.79 -35.30
CA GLY A 79 14.44 1.62 -34.10
C GLY A 79 13.15 0.85 -34.39
N LEU A 80 12.49 1.17 -35.50
CA LEU A 80 11.29 0.49 -35.99
C LEU A 80 11.57 -0.94 -36.48
N LYS A 81 12.79 -1.22 -36.95
CA LYS A 81 13.32 -2.51 -37.42
C LYS A 81 13.76 -3.34 -36.25
N LEU A 82 14.29 -2.74 -35.17
CA LEU A 82 14.53 -3.43 -33.91
C LEU A 82 13.21 -3.81 -33.27
N LEU A 83 12.22 -2.91 -33.26
CA LEU A 83 10.86 -3.21 -32.80
C LEU A 83 10.18 -4.26 -33.70
N SER A 84 10.33 -4.18 -35.02
CA SER A 84 9.75 -5.18 -35.93
C SER A 84 10.49 -6.50 -35.88
N ARG A 85 11.82 -6.51 -35.67
CA ARG A 85 12.61 -7.72 -35.40
C ARG A 85 12.24 -8.32 -34.05
N ALA A 86 11.96 -7.51 -33.03
CA ALA A 86 11.40 -7.99 -31.77
C ALA A 86 10.01 -8.61 -32.00
N GLY A 87 9.19 -8.00 -32.87
CA GLY A 87 7.92 -8.58 -33.33
C GLY A 87 8.08 -9.90 -34.09
N HIS A 88 9.11 -10.04 -34.93
CA HIS A 88 9.41 -11.30 -35.62
C HIS A 88 9.99 -12.36 -34.69
N LEU A 89 10.83 -11.98 -33.73
CA LEU A 89 11.25 -12.84 -32.62
C LEU A 89 10.03 -13.35 -31.83
N SER A 90 8.95 -12.56 -31.78
CA SER A 90 7.70 -13.03 -31.18
C SER A 90 7.05 -14.18 -31.96
N GLY A 91 7.22 -14.24 -33.28
CA GLY A 91 6.72 -15.34 -34.12
C GLY A 91 7.55 -16.63 -33.97
N SER A 92 8.81 -16.50 -33.60
CA SER A 92 9.74 -17.61 -33.32
C SER A 92 9.93 -17.85 -31.82
N PHE A 93 8.96 -17.46 -30.97
CA PHE A 93 9.05 -17.70 -29.53
C PHE A 93 9.21 -19.20 -29.25
N HIS A 94 10.45 -19.63 -29.09
CA HIS A 94 10.76 -20.94 -28.60
C HIS A 94 10.32 -20.99 -27.14
N VAL A 95 9.69 -22.10 -26.75
CA VAL A 95 9.25 -22.38 -25.38
C VAL A 95 10.38 -22.10 -24.38
N GLU A 96 11.63 -22.31 -24.78
CA GLU A 96 12.84 -22.02 -24.02
C GLU A 96 12.98 -20.54 -23.62
N LEU A 97 12.79 -19.59 -24.53
CA LEU A 97 12.91 -18.16 -24.22
C LEU A 97 11.79 -17.71 -23.28
N PHE A 98 10.58 -18.24 -23.47
CA PHE A 98 9.46 -17.98 -22.58
C PHE A 98 9.71 -18.52 -21.17
N LEU A 99 10.20 -19.75 -21.05
CA LEU A 99 10.57 -20.35 -19.76
C LEU A 99 11.74 -19.59 -19.11
N ALA A 100 12.73 -19.15 -19.88
CA ALA A 100 13.83 -18.33 -19.39
C ALA A 100 13.32 -16.97 -18.87
N LEU A 101 12.42 -16.31 -19.61
CA LEU A 101 11.80 -15.04 -19.19
C LEU A 101 11.01 -15.21 -17.89
N ILE A 102 10.22 -16.27 -17.75
CA ILE A 102 9.52 -16.61 -16.51
C ILE A 102 10.51 -16.85 -15.37
N GLY A 103 11.56 -17.64 -15.62
CA GLY A 103 12.58 -17.95 -14.62
C GLY A 103 13.30 -16.69 -14.13
N ILE A 104 13.77 -15.85 -15.05
CA ILE A 104 14.42 -14.57 -14.73
C ILE A 104 13.45 -13.64 -14.00
N SER A 105 12.22 -13.52 -14.50
CA SER A 105 11.17 -12.72 -13.87
C SER A 105 10.94 -13.16 -12.41
N TYR A 106 10.84 -14.46 -12.16
CA TYR A 106 10.66 -14.99 -10.82
C TYR A 106 11.86 -14.68 -9.91
N VAL A 107 13.09 -14.89 -10.40
CA VAL A 107 14.31 -14.58 -9.64
C VAL A 107 14.40 -13.09 -9.32
N VAL A 108 14.18 -12.23 -10.32
CA VAL A 108 14.17 -10.77 -10.16
C VAL A 108 13.10 -10.35 -9.16
N GLY A 109 11.89 -10.90 -9.29
CA GLY A 109 10.80 -10.64 -8.37
C GLY A 109 11.13 -11.03 -6.94
N HIS A 110 11.77 -12.18 -6.77
CA HIS A 110 12.14 -12.70 -5.45
C HIS A 110 13.21 -11.84 -4.79
N LEU A 111 14.26 -11.47 -5.54
CA LEU A 111 15.39 -10.70 -5.02
C LEU A 111 15.04 -9.24 -4.77
N LEU A 112 14.28 -8.61 -5.67
CA LEU A 112 14.07 -7.17 -5.62
C LEU A 112 12.75 -6.76 -4.99
N PHE A 113 11.69 -7.56 -5.11
CA PHE A 113 10.34 -7.11 -4.79
C PHE A 113 9.74 -7.79 -3.56
N ARG A 114 10.33 -8.89 -3.08
CA ARG A 114 10.01 -9.48 -1.77
C ARG A 114 10.67 -8.71 -0.62
N GLN A 115 10.50 -7.39 -0.62
CA GLN A 115 10.99 -6.51 0.45
C GLN A 115 9.93 -6.33 1.54
N ASP A 116 10.37 -5.83 2.69
CA ASP A 116 9.49 -5.53 3.81
C ASP A 116 8.50 -4.42 3.43
N ILE A 117 7.23 -4.60 3.77
CA ILE A 117 6.13 -3.67 3.46
C ILE A 117 6.21 -2.35 4.24
N LYS A 118 7.17 -2.22 5.16
CA LYS A 118 7.33 -1.03 6.01
C LYS A 118 7.42 0.27 5.23
N GLU A 119 8.17 0.30 4.11
CA GLU A 119 8.33 1.54 3.33
C GLU A 119 7.04 2.01 2.65
N PRO A 120 6.32 1.17 1.87
CA PRO A 120 5.06 1.58 1.27
C PRO A 120 3.97 1.86 2.32
N ASP A 121 3.93 1.11 3.44
CA ASP A 121 3.01 1.39 4.55
C ASP A 121 3.32 2.75 5.21
N LYS A 122 4.60 3.07 5.47
CA LYS A 122 5.01 4.38 6.00
C LYS A 122 4.59 5.51 5.07
N LYS A 123 4.84 5.39 3.77
CA LYS A 123 4.44 6.43 2.79
C LYS A 123 2.94 6.58 2.68
N SER A 124 2.21 5.47 2.65
CA SER A 124 0.75 5.44 2.63
C SER A 124 0.16 6.13 3.88
N PHE A 125 0.70 5.82 5.06
CA PHE A 125 0.32 6.46 6.32
C PHE A 125 0.63 7.95 6.32
N LEU A 126 1.85 8.34 5.96
CA LEU A 126 2.25 9.76 5.92
C LEU A 126 1.38 10.56 4.97
N ARG A 127 1.01 10.00 3.82
CA ARG A 127 0.09 10.64 2.87
C ARG A 127 -1.31 10.86 3.44
N THR A 128 -1.77 9.93 4.26
CA THR A 128 -3.10 9.98 4.90
C THR A 128 -3.09 10.96 6.08
N CYS A 129 -2.11 10.83 6.98
CA CYS A 129 -2.03 11.56 8.24
C CYS A 129 -1.42 12.95 8.13
N CYS A 130 -0.47 13.15 7.21
CA CYS A 130 0.06 14.45 6.85
C CYS A 130 -0.50 14.80 5.47
N PRO A 131 -1.71 15.40 5.37
CA PRO A 131 -2.15 15.95 4.10
C PRO A 131 -1.01 16.83 3.64
N ARG A 132 -0.41 16.46 2.49
CA ARG A 132 0.72 17.22 1.95
C ARG A 132 0.29 18.66 2.02
N ASP A 133 1.14 19.50 2.59
CA ASP A 133 0.95 20.92 2.41
C ASP A 133 1.02 21.14 0.89
N LEU A 134 -0.16 21.29 0.29
CA LEU A 134 -0.29 21.51 -1.14
C LEU A 134 0.05 22.96 -1.45
N SER A 135 0.41 23.78 -0.46
CA SER A 135 0.84 25.17 -0.66
C SER A 135 1.85 25.33 -1.79
N PRO A 136 2.90 24.49 -1.99
CA PRO A 136 3.86 24.71 -3.06
C PRO A 136 3.28 24.38 -4.45
N LEU A 137 2.40 23.37 -4.54
CA LEU A 137 1.71 23.03 -5.78
C LEU A 137 0.63 24.06 -6.12
N LEU A 138 -0.06 24.60 -5.11
CA LEU A 138 -0.96 25.73 -5.23
C LEU A 138 -0.21 26.99 -5.68
N GLU A 139 0.98 27.24 -5.15
CA GLU A 139 1.84 28.36 -5.57
C GLU A 139 2.34 28.18 -7.00
N LEU A 140 2.80 26.99 -7.37
CA LEU A 140 3.20 26.66 -8.75
C LEU A 140 2.02 26.83 -9.71
N TRP A 141 0.83 26.36 -9.34
CA TRP A 141 -0.38 26.53 -10.15
C TRP A 141 -0.78 28.01 -10.27
N ARG A 142 -0.75 28.78 -9.17
CA ARG A 142 -0.99 30.24 -9.18
C ARG A 142 0.05 30.95 -10.05
N TRP A 143 1.28 30.47 -10.10
CA TRP A 143 2.32 31.00 -10.98
C TRP A 143 2.04 30.66 -12.45
N MET A 144 1.69 29.41 -12.77
CA MET A 144 1.30 29.01 -14.13
C MET A 144 0.04 29.73 -14.62
N ALA A 145 -0.97 29.89 -13.77
CA ALA A 145 -2.19 30.64 -14.10
C ALA A 145 -1.89 32.11 -14.43
N ARG A 146 -0.97 32.74 -13.69
CA ARG A 146 -0.47 34.09 -13.98
C ARG A 146 0.26 34.18 -15.32
N LEU A 147 1.09 33.19 -15.65
CA LEU A 147 1.78 33.15 -16.95
C LEU A 147 0.82 32.98 -18.14
N CYS A 148 -0.26 32.21 -17.96
CA CYS A 148 -1.22 31.98 -19.03
C CYS A 148 -2.28 33.08 -19.17
N GLY A 149 -2.20 34.19 -18.41
CA GLY A 149 -3.18 35.28 -18.45
C GLY A 149 -4.61 34.84 -18.10
N SER A 150 -4.75 33.70 -17.45
CA SER A 150 -6.04 33.06 -17.16
C SER A 150 -6.44 33.39 -15.73
N GLU A 151 -7.48 34.20 -15.58
CA GLU A 151 -8.24 34.31 -14.32
C GLU A 151 -9.07 33.03 -14.09
N ALA A 152 -8.44 31.86 -14.10
CA ALA A 152 -9.11 30.62 -13.74
C ALA A 152 -9.44 30.69 -12.24
N ARG A 153 -10.68 31.05 -11.92
CA ARG A 153 -11.27 30.78 -10.60
C ARG A 153 -11.24 29.26 -10.41
N PHE A 154 -10.51 28.80 -9.41
CA PHE A 154 -10.54 27.41 -8.98
C PHE A 154 -12.01 27.00 -8.77
N PRO A 155 -12.48 25.82 -9.19
CA PRO A 155 -13.71 25.27 -8.66
C PRO A 155 -13.50 25.08 -7.15
N ILE A 156 -14.09 25.98 -6.37
CA ILE A 156 -14.04 25.98 -4.91
C ILE A 156 -14.82 24.76 -4.43
N TYR A 157 -14.14 23.63 -4.31
CA TYR A 157 -14.64 22.49 -3.52
C TYR A 157 -13.74 22.16 -2.33
N TRP A 158 -12.61 22.84 -2.19
CA TRP A 158 -11.65 22.65 -1.10
C TRP A 158 -11.06 24.00 -0.67
N SER A 159 -11.85 24.87 -0.04
CA SER A 159 -11.30 26.01 0.72
C SER A 159 -11.03 25.55 2.15
N HIS A 160 -9.76 25.38 2.50
CA HIS A 160 -9.35 24.98 3.84
C HIS A 160 -9.38 26.12 4.87
N ASP A 161 -9.60 27.37 4.43
CA ASP A 161 -9.71 28.55 5.28
C ASP A 161 -10.85 29.46 4.83
N ALA A 162 -11.97 29.34 5.54
CA ALA A 162 -12.83 30.47 5.86
C ALA A 162 -13.65 30.05 7.09
N GLY A 163 -13.49 30.77 8.20
CA GLY A 163 -14.31 30.64 9.40
C GLY A 163 -15.76 31.13 9.18
N GLY A 164 -16.42 30.62 8.15
CA GLY A 164 -17.83 30.85 7.86
C GLY A 164 -18.63 29.60 8.17
N ASP A 165 -19.75 29.79 8.86
CA ASP A 165 -20.81 28.80 9.10
C ASP A 165 -21.30 28.18 7.77
N TYR A 166 -20.60 27.15 7.28
CA TYR A 166 -21.14 26.31 6.23
C TYR A 166 -22.16 25.36 6.85
N ALA A 167 -23.41 25.59 6.45
CA ALA A 167 -24.57 24.70 6.50
C ALA A 167 -24.30 23.33 7.13
N ARG A 168 -24.75 23.19 8.39
CA ARG A 168 -24.92 21.89 9.04
C ARG A 168 -25.76 21.00 8.11
N PRO A 169 -25.38 19.74 7.85
CA PRO A 169 -26.30 18.80 7.22
C PRO A 169 -27.61 18.75 8.03
N PRO A 170 -28.79 18.61 7.38
CA PRO A 170 -30.06 18.62 8.08
C PRO A 170 -30.02 17.61 9.24
N ARG A 171 -30.42 18.09 10.44
CA ARG A 171 -30.37 17.34 11.71
C ARG A 171 -30.99 15.94 11.60
N SER A 172 -31.94 15.74 10.70
CA SER A 172 -32.68 14.50 10.51
C SER A 172 -31.81 13.28 10.16
N PHE A 173 -30.71 13.42 9.41
CA PHE A 173 -29.89 12.26 9.03
C PHE A 173 -28.93 11.82 10.14
N ARG A 174 -28.56 12.74 11.05
CA ARG A 174 -27.68 12.47 12.20
C ARG A 174 -28.42 11.85 13.37
N GLU A 175 -29.73 12.09 13.48
CA GLU A 175 -30.59 11.52 14.53
C GLU A 175 -31.04 10.09 14.17
N LEU A 176 -31.19 9.77 12.89
CA LEU A 176 -31.64 8.45 12.41
C LEU A 176 -30.60 7.32 12.54
N LEU A 177 -29.31 7.65 12.67
CA LEU A 177 -28.22 6.68 12.76
C LEU A 177 -27.49 6.69 14.10
N ARG A 178 -28.06 7.31 15.16
CA ARG A 178 -27.55 7.12 16.52
C ARG A 178 -28.14 5.83 17.10
N PRO A 179 -27.39 4.71 17.19
CA PRO A 179 -27.67 3.78 18.26
C PRO A 179 -27.52 4.55 19.57
N SER A 180 -28.48 4.39 20.47
CA SER A 180 -28.52 4.94 21.82
C SER A 180 -27.42 4.34 22.70
N ILE A 181 -26.17 4.61 22.34
CA ILE A 181 -25.01 4.37 23.19
C ILE A 181 -24.81 5.65 24.00
N PRO A 182 -24.85 5.61 25.34
CA PRO A 182 -24.68 6.79 26.17
C PRO A 182 -23.31 7.43 25.93
N VAL A 183 -23.33 8.67 25.44
CA VAL A 183 -22.16 9.49 25.08
C VAL A 183 -21.33 9.89 26.31
N HIS A 184 -21.88 9.77 27.51
CA HIS A 184 -21.21 10.13 28.77
C HIS A 184 -19.96 9.29 29.09
N ILE A 185 -19.76 8.14 28.45
CA ILE A 185 -18.53 7.33 28.62
C ILE A 185 -17.34 7.89 27.80
N LEU A 186 -17.60 8.71 26.77
CA LEU A 186 -16.54 9.26 25.91
C LEU A 186 -16.14 10.70 26.29
N GLU A 187 -16.98 11.44 27.02
CA GLU A 187 -16.65 12.81 27.46
C GLU A 187 -15.75 12.85 28.71
N ALA A 188 -15.72 11.78 29.52
CA ALA A 188 -14.89 11.72 30.73
C ALA A 188 -13.39 11.44 30.47
N GLU A 189 -13.00 10.93 29.30
CA GLU A 189 -11.59 10.67 28.93
C GLU A 189 -11.04 11.69 27.90
N GLY A 190 -11.49 12.94 27.97
CA GLY A 190 -11.17 14.00 27.00
C GLY A 190 -9.67 14.23 26.75
N LYS A 191 -9.10 13.57 25.72
CA LYS A 191 -7.78 13.90 25.15
C LYS A 191 -7.59 13.57 23.65
N TYR A 192 -8.64 13.19 22.91
CA TYR A 192 -8.49 12.82 21.49
C TYR A 192 -9.11 13.82 20.50
N PHE A 193 -9.47 15.02 20.96
CA PHE A 193 -9.82 16.10 20.05
C PHE A 193 -8.55 16.79 19.55
N PHE A 194 -8.47 16.98 18.24
CA PHE A 194 -7.50 17.90 17.65
C PHE A 194 -7.64 19.26 18.35
N ALA A 195 -6.54 19.99 18.47
CA ALA A 195 -6.56 21.36 18.99
C ALA A 195 -7.51 22.30 18.20
N ASP A 196 -7.96 21.91 17.00
CA ASP A 196 -8.93 22.62 16.17
C ASP A 196 -10.36 22.03 16.16
N GLY A 197 -10.61 20.96 16.93
CA GLY A 197 -11.90 20.27 17.01
C GLY A 197 -12.33 19.49 15.74
N ARG A 198 -11.50 19.42 14.69
CA ARG A 198 -11.86 18.70 13.45
C ARG A 198 -11.33 17.28 13.49
N ARG A 199 -12.22 16.30 13.27
CA ARG A 199 -11.81 14.91 13.05
C ARG A 199 -11.34 14.75 11.60
N PRO A 200 -10.22 14.09 11.33
CA PRO A 200 -9.82 13.79 9.97
C PRO A 200 -10.84 12.86 9.33
N ILE A 201 -11.12 13.11 8.06
CA ILE A 201 -12.17 12.43 7.27
C ILE A 201 -11.91 10.90 7.20
N ASP A 202 -10.64 10.50 7.34
CA ASP A 202 -10.21 9.10 7.35
C ASP A 202 -10.43 8.38 8.68
N GLY A 203 -10.75 9.09 9.77
CA GLY A 203 -10.91 8.53 11.11
C GLY A 203 -9.63 8.02 11.77
N MET A 204 -8.45 8.32 11.21
CA MET A 204 -7.16 8.01 11.84
C MET A 204 -6.87 9.03 12.94
N ALA A 205 -6.72 8.55 14.18
CA ALA A 205 -6.18 9.39 15.23
C ALA A 205 -4.75 9.81 14.83
N ARG A 206 -4.51 11.11 14.84
CA ARG A 206 -3.21 11.71 14.52
C ARG A 206 -2.60 12.20 15.82
N PRO A 207 -1.27 12.20 15.95
CA PRO A 207 -0.63 12.91 17.05
C PRO A 207 -1.07 14.37 17.05
N ALA A 208 -1.17 14.96 18.25
CA ALA A 208 -1.61 16.34 18.40
C ALA A 208 -0.68 17.28 17.61
N ARG A 209 -1.28 18.28 16.94
CA ARG A 209 -0.55 19.28 16.15
C ARG A 209 0.39 20.05 17.09
N GLY A 210 1.68 19.75 17.05
CA GLY A 210 2.70 20.29 17.97
C GLY A 210 3.73 19.27 18.47
N ASP A 211 3.46 17.97 18.35
CA ASP A 211 4.50 16.94 18.50
C ASP A 211 5.39 16.96 17.25
N HIS A 212 6.49 17.72 17.32
CA HIS A 212 7.34 18.05 16.18
C HIS A 212 8.16 16.87 15.60
N ASP A 213 8.07 15.66 16.17
CA ASP A 213 8.80 14.47 15.70
C ASP A 213 7.94 13.43 14.96
N LEU A 214 6.98 13.89 14.15
CA LEU A 214 6.24 13.02 13.22
C LEU A 214 7.14 12.22 12.25
N ALA A 215 8.35 12.72 11.97
CA ALA A 215 9.33 12.04 11.13
C ALA A 215 9.86 10.73 11.75
N ASP A 216 9.93 10.69 13.09
CA ASP A 216 10.45 9.57 13.87
C ASP A 216 9.35 8.61 14.34
N VAL A 217 8.08 8.92 14.05
CA VAL A 217 6.98 7.98 14.31
C VAL A 217 7.21 6.73 13.48
N VAL A 218 7.53 5.65 14.17
CA VAL A 218 7.70 4.31 13.61
C VAL A 218 6.31 3.81 13.18
N VAL A 219 6.00 4.04 11.91
CA VAL A 219 4.82 3.49 11.24
C VAL A 219 5.06 2.01 10.98
N GLU A 220 4.71 1.20 11.96
CA GLU A 220 4.74 -0.25 11.85
C GLU A 220 3.34 -0.83 11.97
N PHE A 221 3.17 -1.98 11.34
CA PHE A 221 1.97 -2.80 11.46
C PHE A 221 2.09 -3.75 12.67
N PRO A 222 1.06 -3.88 13.51
CA PRO A 222 -0.25 -3.23 13.45
C PRO A 222 -0.21 -1.74 13.85
N TYR A 223 -1.15 -0.93 13.35
CA TYR A 223 -1.13 0.52 13.53
C TYR A 223 -1.13 0.97 14.99
N HIS A 224 -0.34 2.01 15.26
CA HIS A 224 -0.14 2.61 16.59
C HIS A 224 -1.45 3.05 17.25
N PHE A 225 -2.33 3.71 16.50
CA PHE A 225 -3.59 4.26 16.98
C PHE A 225 -4.82 3.40 16.64
N LEU A 226 -4.64 2.07 16.56
CA LEU A 226 -5.72 1.17 16.15
C LEU A 226 -6.90 1.20 17.13
N PHE A 227 -6.64 1.30 18.44
CA PHE A 227 -7.68 1.35 19.46
C PHE A 227 -8.56 2.60 19.28
N GLU A 228 -7.94 3.77 19.21
CA GLU A 228 -8.59 5.06 19.05
C GLU A 228 -9.39 5.11 17.75
N TYR A 229 -8.79 4.63 16.66
CA TYR A 229 -9.46 4.51 15.37
C TYR A 229 -10.77 3.70 15.47
N LEU A 230 -10.72 2.52 16.11
CA LEU A 230 -11.91 1.65 16.24
C LEU A 230 -12.99 2.31 17.09
N CYS A 231 -12.60 2.99 18.17
CA CYS A 231 -13.52 3.79 18.99
C CYS A 231 -14.18 4.91 18.18
N ASP A 232 -13.39 5.66 17.40
CA ASP A 232 -13.88 6.76 16.57
C ASP A 232 -14.84 6.31 15.47
N ARG A 233 -14.67 5.09 14.95
CA ARG A 233 -15.59 4.45 14.00
C ARG A 233 -16.83 3.84 14.64
N GLY A 234 -17.03 3.99 15.95
CA GLY A 234 -18.18 3.40 16.65
C GLY A 234 -18.08 1.89 16.84
N LEU A 235 -16.86 1.35 16.89
CA LEU A 235 -16.57 -0.07 17.07
C LEU A 235 -15.86 -0.35 18.42
N PRO A 236 -16.36 0.15 19.57
CA PRO A 236 -15.67 0.01 20.86
C PRO A 236 -15.54 -1.44 21.31
N HIS A 237 -16.43 -2.33 20.84
CA HIS A 237 -16.37 -3.76 21.14
C HIS A 237 -15.13 -4.43 20.54
N LEU A 238 -14.70 -4.01 19.34
CA LEU A 238 -13.44 -4.48 18.73
C LEU A 238 -12.24 -3.79 19.37
N ALA A 239 -12.36 -2.51 19.69
CA ALA A 239 -11.29 -1.76 20.34
C ALA A 239 -10.85 -2.43 21.66
N ARG A 240 -11.79 -2.98 22.45
CA ARG A 240 -11.48 -3.72 23.70
C ARG A 240 -10.55 -4.92 23.53
N MET A 241 -10.44 -5.47 22.31
CA MET A 241 -9.53 -6.58 22.00
C MET A 241 -8.09 -6.10 21.77
N VAL A 242 -7.90 -4.82 21.46
CA VAL A 242 -6.59 -4.19 21.27
C VAL A 242 -6.06 -3.78 22.63
N SER A 243 -4.87 -4.27 22.99
CA SER A 243 -4.30 -4.09 24.33
C SER A 243 -3.40 -2.86 24.47
N TRP A 244 -3.16 -2.11 23.40
CA TRP A 244 -2.34 -0.91 23.39
C TRP A 244 -3.16 0.32 22.99
N ARG A 245 -2.79 1.47 23.56
CA ARG A 245 -3.28 2.80 23.16
C ARG A 245 -2.13 3.63 22.60
N GLY A 246 -2.42 4.48 21.62
CA GLY A 246 -1.42 5.28 20.93
C GLY A 246 -0.85 6.44 21.76
N ALA A 247 -1.58 6.93 22.77
CA ALA A 247 -1.14 8.03 23.61
C ALA A 247 -0.14 7.63 24.71
N GLU A 248 -0.01 6.33 25.03
CA GLU A 248 0.80 5.87 26.16
C GLU A 248 2.03 5.09 25.68
N ASN A 249 3.20 5.75 25.65
CA ASN A 249 4.46 5.16 25.18
C ASN A 249 4.82 3.81 25.83
N LYS A 250 4.47 3.60 27.10
CA LYS A 250 4.74 2.35 27.82
C LYS A 250 3.95 1.15 27.27
N GLN A 251 2.81 1.39 26.63
CA GLN A 251 1.99 0.32 26.08
C GLN A 251 2.43 -0.13 24.68
N LEU A 252 3.29 0.65 24.03
CA LEU A 252 3.78 0.36 22.68
C LEU A 252 4.65 -0.89 22.61
N SER A 253 5.30 -1.28 23.71
CA SER A 253 6.04 -2.54 23.78
C SER A 253 5.12 -3.77 23.61
N TYR A 254 3.82 -3.63 23.88
CA TYR A 254 2.84 -4.69 23.67
C TYR A 254 2.32 -4.75 22.22
N ARG A 255 2.54 -3.69 21.43
CA ARG A 255 2.22 -3.65 20.01
C ARG A 255 3.15 -4.58 19.25
N THR A 256 2.70 -5.80 19.03
CA THR A 256 3.50 -6.80 18.35
C THR A 256 2.76 -7.35 17.13
N LYS A 257 3.50 -7.60 16.06
CA LYS A 257 3.03 -8.45 14.94
C LYS A 257 2.55 -9.82 15.46
N HIS A 258 3.12 -10.26 16.59
CA HIS A 258 2.74 -11.49 17.28
C HIS A 258 1.27 -11.50 17.72
N PHE A 259 0.70 -10.38 18.18
CA PHE A 259 -0.73 -10.28 18.53
C PHE A 259 -1.64 -10.66 17.37
N VAL A 260 -1.43 -10.06 16.19
CA VAL A 260 -2.25 -10.33 15.00
C VAL A 260 -2.03 -11.76 14.51
N ASN A 261 -0.79 -12.24 14.54
CA ASN A 261 -0.46 -13.61 14.15
C ASN A 261 -1.09 -14.65 15.09
N LEU A 262 -1.13 -14.38 16.39
CA LEU A 262 -1.76 -15.25 17.37
C LEU A 262 -3.27 -15.33 17.15
N LEU A 263 -3.93 -14.20 16.89
CA LEU A 263 -5.34 -14.18 16.50
C LEU A 263 -5.60 -14.99 15.23
N LYS A 264 -4.75 -14.84 14.20
CA LYS A 264 -4.85 -15.65 12.97
C LYS A 264 -4.68 -17.15 13.25
N ALA A 265 -3.72 -17.53 14.08
CA ALA A 265 -3.48 -18.93 14.45
C ALA A 265 -4.67 -19.53 15.25
N ASN A 266 -5.20 -18.77 16.21
CA ASN A 266 -6.38 -19.18 16.96
C ASN A 266 -7.60 -19.32 16.03
N LEU A 267 -7.82 -18.34 15.14
CA LEU A 267 -8.88 -18.42 14.13
C LEU A 267 -8.72 -19.63 13.22
N GLN A 268 -7.51 -19.95 12.78
CA GLN A 268 -7.23 -21.14 11.96
C GLN A 268 -7.68 -22.43 12.65
N GLN A 269 -7.47 -22.54 13.96
CA GLN A 269 -7.87 -23.71 14.73
C GLN A 269 -9.40 -23.83 14.89
N TYR A 270 -10.09 -22.70 15.04
CA TYR A 270 -11.50 -22.69 15.43
C TYR A 270 -12.48 -22.47 14.29
N ASP A 271 -12.08 -21.74 13.25
CA ASP A 271 -12.84 -21.44 12.04
C ASP A 271 -11.90 -21.19 10.83
N PRO A 272 -11.41 -22.26 10.18
CA PRO A 272 -10.49 -22.15 9.05
C PRO A 272 -11.14 -21.50 7.82
N SER A 273 -12.47 -21.44 7.73
CA SER A 273 -13.17 -20.85 6.59
C SER A 273 -12.96 -19.33 6.52
N LEU A 274 -12.97 -18.65 7.67
CA LEU A 274 -12.70 -17.21 7.77
C LEU A 274 -11.25 -16.86 7.44
N LEU A 275 -10.31 -17.78 7.72
CA LEU A 275 -8.91 -17.59 7.39
C LEU A 275 -8.68 -17.48 5.89
N HIS A 276 -9.52 -18.11 5.07
CA HIS A 276 -9.40 -18.02 3.62
C HIS A 276 -9.48 -16.56 3.13
N VAL A 277 -10.47 -15.80 3.64
CA VAL A 277 -10.68 -14.39 3.29
C VAL A 277 -9.51 -13.53 3.81
N ILE A 278 -9.01 -13.82 5.00
CA ILE A 278 -7.85 -13.14 5.59
C ILE A 278 -6.60 -13.38 4.73
N SER A 279 -6.35 -14.63 4.33
CA SER A 279 -5.22 -15.02 3.48
C SER A 279 -5.26 -14.35 2.10
N GLN A 280 -6.44 -14.28 1.47
CA GLN A 280 -6.62 -13.55 0.21
C GLN A 280 -6.30 -12.06 0.34
N ASN A 281 -6.76 -11.41 1.42
CA ASN A 281 -6.43 -10.01 1.67
C ASN A 281 -4.93 -9.80 1.88
N GLU A 282 -4.29 -10.68 2.64
CA GLU A 282 -2.84 -10.63 2.86
C GLU A 282 -2.06 -10.80 1.55
N ALA A 283 -2.49 -11.72 0.69
CA ALA A 283 -1.89 -11.91 -0.63
C ALA A 283 -1.99 -10.66 -1.52
N HIS A 284 -3.15 -9.99 -1.53
CA HIS A 284 -3.30 -8.73 -2.26
C HIS A 284 -2.36 -7.64 -1.73
N ILE A 285 -2.21 -7.55 -0.41
CA ILE A 285 -1.30 -6.60 0.23
C ILE A 285 0.16 -6.90 -0.15
N ARG A 286 0.56 -8.17 -0.16
CA ARG A 286 1.91 -8.60 -0.59
C ARG A 286 2.15 -8.26 -2.06
N LEU A 287 1.20 -8.60 -2.95
CA LEU A 287 1.30 -8.28 -4.37
C LEU A 287 1.41 -6.76 -4.59
N ALA A 288 0.57 -5.97 -3.93
CA ALA A 288 0.61 -4.51 -4.02
C ALA A 288 1.97 -3.95 -3.58
N SER A 289 2.52 -4.44 -2.47
CA SER A 289 3.86 -4.08 -2.00
C SER A 289 4.94 -4.41 -3.04
N SER A 290 4.92 -5.61 -3.61
CA SER A 290 5.88 -6.02 -4.64
C SER A 290 5.78 -5.15 -5.90
N VAL A 291 4.57 -4.84 -6.37
CA VAL A 291 4.34 -3.96 -7.53
C VAL A 291 4.82 -2.53 -7.23
N TRP A 292 4.66 -2.05 -6.00
CA TRP A 292 5.16 -0.73 -5.59
C TRP A 292 6.69 -0.65 -5.71
N TYR A 293 7.41 -1.69 -5.28
CA TYR A 293 8.85 -1.78 -5.46
C TYR A 293 9.24 -1.89 -6.94
N ALA A 294 8.56 -2.74 -7.72
CA ALA A 294 8.79 -2.83 -9.16
C ALA A 294 8.66 -1.46 -9.85
N ALA A 295 7.61 -0.70 -9.54
CA ALA A 295 7.42 0.66 -10.03
C ALA A 295 8.52 1.62 -9.54
N LYS A 296 8.98 1.49 -8.28
CA LYS A 296 10.10 2.28 -7.74
C LYS A 296 11.39 2.08 -8.53
N TYR A 297 11.73 0.84 -8.83
CA TYR A 297 12.91 0.54 -9.61
C TYR A 297 12.72 0.93 -11.07
N ALA A 298 11.55 0.70 -11.67
CA ALA A 298 11.25 1.16 -13.03
C ALA A 298 11.41 2.68 -13.17
N ALA A 299 10.96 3.48 -12.19
CA ALA A 299 11.17 4.92 -12.16
C ALA A 299 12.66 5.29 -12.12
N ARG A 300 13.47 4.61 -11.31
CA ARG A 300 14.93 4.84 -11.23
C ARG A 300 15.62 4.51 -12.55
N PHE A 301 15.25 3.39 -13.18
CA PHE A 301 15.77 2.99 -14.48
C PHE A 301 15.36 3.99 -15.56
N ALA A 302 14.11 4.46 -15.55
CA ALA A 302 13.65 5.48 -16.46
C ALA A 302 14.44 6.79 -16.35
N LEU A 303 14.87 7.20 -15.15
CA LEU A 303 15.76 8.35 -14.97
C LEU A 303 17.11 8.14 -15.66
N VAL A 304 17.70 6.94 -15.55
CA VAL A 304 18.93 6.58 -16.28
C VAL A 304 18.70 6.65 -17.79
N GLY A 305 17.57 6.13 -18.27
CA GLY A 305 17.20 6.21 -19.68
C GLY A 305 17.02 7.62 -20.20
N ILE A 306 16.42 8.53 -19.42
CA ILE A 306 16.30 9.95 -19.77
C ILE A 306 17.70 10.56 -19.96
N VAL A 307 18.63 10.28 -19.04
CA VAL A 307 20.01 10.78 -19.14
C VAL A 307 20.70 10.25 -20.40
N LEU A 308 20.58 8.95 -20.69
CA LEU A 308 21.13 8.34 -21.91
C LEU A 308 20.54 8.94 -23.18
N ALA A 309 19.21 9.10 -23.23
CA ALA A 309 18.51 9.69 -24.36
C ALA A 309 18.91 11.15 -24.58
N LEU A 310 19.04 11.95 -23.51
CA LEU A 310 19.51 13.32 -23.60
C LEU A 310 20.95 13.39 -24.11
N ALA A 311 21.86 12.57 -23.56
CA ALA A 311 23.25 12.52 -23.99
C ALA A 311 23.37 12.16 -25.49
N ALA A 312 22.60 11.15 -25.93
CA ALA A 312 22.55 10.77 -27.34
C ALA A 312 22.07 11.94 -28.22
N ASN A 313 20.96 12.60 -27.84
CA ASN A 313 20.43 13.73 -28.59
C ASN A 313 21.37 14.95 -28.62
N VAL A 314 22.15 15.18 -27.57
CA VAL A 314 23.18 16.23 -27.56
C VAL A 314 24.28 15.89 -28.58
N ILE A 315 24.76 14.64 -28.60
CA ILE A 315 25.79 14.22 -29.58
C ILE A 315 25.26 14.38 -31.01
N THR A 316 24.02 13.97 -31.28
CA THR A 316 23.43 14.08 -32.62
C THR A 316 23.17 15.53 -33.04
N MET A 317 22.78 16.40 -32.11
CA MET A 317 22.61 17.83 -32.37
C MET A 317 23.91 18.47 -32.88
N PHE A 318 25.07 18.11 -32.31
CA PHE A 318 26.37 18.60 -32.76
C PHE A 318 26.89 17.92 -34.03
N ALA A 319 26.42 16.71 -34.34
CA ALA A 319 26.87 15.96 -35.52
C ALA A 319 26.07 16.31 -36.77
N ASP A 320 24.75 16.09 -36.74
CA ASP A 320 23.90 16.08 -37.93
C ASP A 320 22.56 16.81 -37.73
N HIS A 321 22.38 17.51 -36.60
CA HIS A 321 21.19 18.33 -36.28
C HIS A 321 19.85 17.54 -36.20
N CYS A 322 19.93 16.21 -36.08
CA CYS A 322 18.75 15.36 -35.88
C CYS A 322 18.51 15.10 -34.39
N VAL A 323 17.27 15.31 -33.92
CA VAL A 323 16.81 14.99 -32.56
C VAL A 323 15.74 13.92 -32.65
N GLU A 324 15.98 12.77 -32.04
CA GLU A 324 15.05 11.65 -32.01
C GLU A 324 14.21 11.70 -30.72
N VAL A 325 13.06 12.37 -30.83
CA VAL A 325 12.15 12.63 -29.70
C VAL A 325 11.57 11.33 -29.12
N LEU A 326 11.41 10.28 -29.93
CA LEU A 326 10.84 9.01 -29.49
C LEU A 326 11.63 8.37 -28.34
N PHE A 327 12.96 8.34 -28.43
CA PHE A 327 13.83 7.76 -27.39
C PHE A 327 13.85 8.57 -26.09
N LEU A 328 13.38 9.82 -26.14
CA LEU A 328 13.16 10.65 -24.97
C LEU A 328 11.77 10.37 -24.36
N VAL A 329 10.72 10.27 -25.19
CA VAL A 329 9.34 10.05 -24.74
C VAL A 329 9.16 8.72 -24.01
N LEU A 330 9.81 7.63 -24.47
CA LEU A 330 9.69 6.30 -23.86
C LEU A 330 10.07 6.23 -22.36
N PRO A 331 11.25 6.72 -21.93
CA PRO A 331 11.57 6.70 -20.50
C PRO A 331 10.74 7.75 -19.72
N PHE A 332 10.36 8.90 -20.30
CA PHE A 332 9.46 9.85 -19.63
C PHE A 332 8.07 9.25 -19.35
N THR A 333 7.48 8.57 -20.33
CA THR A 333 6.19 7.87 -20.18
C THR A 333 6.28 6.75 -19.16
N THR A 334 7.38 5.99 -19.15
CA THR A 334 7.61 4.92 -18.16
C THR A 334 7.76 5.49 -16.74
N LEU A 335 8.49 6.61 -16.58
CA LEU A 335 8.61 7.33 -15.32
C LEU A 335 7.25 7.83 -14.82
N ALA A 336 6.45 8.45 -15.69
CA ALA A 336 5.12 8.94 -15.34
C ALA A 336 4.20 7.80 -14.89
N LEU A 337 4.16 6.70 -15.65
CA LEU A 337 3.36 5.53 -15.30
C LEU A 337 3.80 4.90 -13.98
N ALA A 338 5.11 4.76 -13.76
CA ALA A 338 5.65 4.23 -12.50
C ALA A 338 5.24 5.09 -11.30
N ILE A 339 5.31 6.42 -11.41
CA ILE A 339 4.86 7.35 -10.36
C ILE A 339 3.34 7.23 -10.13
N LEU A 340 2.54 7.12 -11.19
CA LEU A 340 1.09 6.94 -11.08
C LEU A 340 0.73 5.63 -10.35
N VAL A 341 1.37 4.52 -10.71
CA VAL A 341 1.18 3.22 -10.06
C VAL A 341 1.59 3.28 -8.59
N GLN A 342 2.73 3.88 -8.26
CA GLN A 342 3.15 4.06 -6.87
C GLN A 342 2.11 4.85 -6.06
N ASN A 343 1.62 5.96 -6.61
CA ASN A 343 0.63 6.80 -5.96
C ASN A 343 -0.69 6.05 -5.72
N ALA A 344 -1.16 5.27 -6.71
CA ALA A 344 -2.38 4.49 -6.59
C ALA A 344 -2.25 3.37 -5.54
N ILE A 345 -1.09 2.71 -5.48
CA ILE A 345 -0.83 1.69 -4.45
C ILE A 345 -0.73 2.33 -3.08
N GLU A 346 0.00 3.43 -2.91
CA GLU A 346 0.08 4.16 -1.65
C GLU A 346 -1.30 4.62 -1.15
N GLN A 347 -2.25 4.96 -2.03
CA GLN A 347 -3.61 5.32 -1.61
C GLN A 347 -4.42 4.10 -1.15
N SER A 348 -4.22 2.94 -1.78
CA SER A 348 -5.03 1.74 -1.51
C SER A 348 -4.45 0.86 -0.40
N LEU A 349 -3.13 0.86 -0.17
CA LEU A 349 -2.46 -0.08 0.73
C LEU A 349 -2.89 0.09 2.19
N HIS A 350 -2.94 1.34 2.68
CA HIS A 350 -3.41 1.62 4.04
C HIS A 350 -4.85 1.13 4.27
N TYR A 351 -5.73 1.34 3.29
CA TYR A 351 -7.11 0.85 3.37
C TYR A 351 -7.17 -0.69 3.40
N GLN A 352 -6.38 -1.37 2.57
CA GLN A 352 -6.33 -2.84 2.57
C GLN A 352 -5.81 -3.39 3.90
N ARG A 353 -4.77 -2.77 4.47
CA ARG A 353 -4.20 -3.11 5.78
C ARG A 353 -5.19 -2.92 6.92
N TYR A 354 -5.88 -1.78 6.93
CA TYR A 354 -6.93 -1.51 7.89
C TYR A 354 -8.04 -2.56 7.78
N ARG A 355 -8.49 -2.85 6.55
CA ARG A 355 -9.51 -3.86 6.27
C ARG A 355 -9.08 -5.25 6.76
N GLU A 356 -7.81 -5.64 6.54
CA GLU A 356 -7.25 -6.89 7.05
C GLU A 356 -7.38 -6.98 8.58
N ILE A 357 -6.89 -5.98 9.32
CA ILE A 357 -6.97 -5.96 10.79
C ILE A 357 -8.43 -6.00 11.25
N PHE A 358 -9.29 -5.18 10.66
CA PHE A 358 -10.70 -5.12 11.00
C PHE A 358 -11.35 -6.50 10.84
N PHE A 359 -11.12 -7.19 9.72
CA PHE A 359 -11.67 -8.53 9.50
C PHE A 359 -11.13 -9.54 10.51
N ILE A 360 -9.84 -9.50 10.85
CA ILE A 360 -9.26 -10.40 11.87
C ILE A 360 -9.92 -10.17 13.23
N LEU A 361 -10.04 -8.91 13.66
CA LEU A 361 -10.66 -8.57 14.94
C LEU A 361 -12.15 -8.95 14.96
N HIS A 362 -12.88 -8.66 13.88
CA HIS A 362 -14.29 -8.97 13.78
C HIS A 362 -14.55 -10.49 13.76
N ALA A 363 -13.78 -11.23 12.97
CA ALA A 363 -13.82 -12.70 12.95
C ALA A 363 -13.54 -13.26 14.35
N ALA A 364 -12.48 -12.79 15.00
CA ALA A 364 -12.14 -13.23 16.35
C ALA A 364 -13.24 -12.89 17.37
N ALA A 365 -13.86 -11.71 17.26
CA ALA A 365 -14.99 -11.33 18.12
C ALA A 365 -16.18 -12.29 17.94
N LEU A 366 -16.58 -12.59 16.69
CA LEU A 366 -17.68 -13.51 16.39
C LEU A 366 -17.36 -14.93 16.88
N THR A 367 -16.17 -15.46 16.58
CA THR A 367 -15.78 -16.80 17.03
C THR A 367 -15.66 -16.86 18.55
N SER A 368 -15.26 -15.78 19.22
CA SER A 368 -15.16 -15.73 20.68
C SER A 368 -16.51 -15.86 21.41
N GLN A 369 -17.62 -15.47 20.77
CA GLN A 369 -18.96 -15.65 21.33
C GLN A 369 -19.31 -17.14 21.50
N GLN A 370 -18.80 -17.99 20.62
CA GLN A 370 -19.01 -19.45 20.66
C GLN A 370 -17.87 -20.17 21.38
N LYS A 371 -16.63 -19.70 21.18
CA LYS A 371 -15.39 -20.32 21.65
C LYS A 371 -14.47 -19.26 22.26
N PRO A 372 -14.64 -18.92 23.56
CA PRO A 372 -13.85 -17.88 24.22
C PRO A 372 -12.33 -18.10 24.15
N GLN A 373 -11.88 -19.34 23.93
CA GLN A 373 -10.47 -19.69 23.79
C GLN A 373 -9.77 -19.04 22.59
N VAL A 374 -10.52 -18.52 21.61
CA VAL A 374 -9.95 -17.74 20.48
C VAL A 374 -9.16 -16.54 20.98
N LEU A 375 -9.55 -15.97 22.13
CA LEU A 375 -8.90 -14.82 22.74
C LEU A 375 -7.84 -15.21 23.79
N LEU A 376 -7.60 -16.50 23.98
CA LEU A 376 -6.58 -17.00 24.90
C LEU A 376 -5.18 -16.60 24.41
N GLY A 377 -4.32 -16.16 25.33
CA GLY A 377 -2.99 -15.62 25.00
C GLY A 377 -3.00 -14.19 24.43
N VAL A 378 -4.14 -13.75 23.90
CA VAL A 378 -4.34 -12.37 23.42
C VAL A 378 -4.65 -11.45 24.60
N VAL A 379 -5.62 -11.83 25.44
CA VAL A 379 -6.08 -11.03 26.58
C VAL A 379 -5.14 -11.14 27.80
N GLY A 380 -4.40 -12.25 27.92
CA GLY A 380 -3.48 -12.52 29.03
C GLY A 380 -2.18 -11.73 29.01
N THR A 381 -1.93 -10.93 27.97
CA THR A 381 -0.79 -9.99 27.92
C THR A 381 -1.08 -8.65 28.58
N ARG A 382 -2.32 -8.41 29.05
CA ARG A 382 -2.57 -7.25 29.91
C ARG A 382 -1.69 -7.39 31.15
N PRO A 383 -0.78 -6.44 31.43
CA PRO A 383 -0.10 -6.42 32.72
C PRO A 383 -1.20 -6.48 33.76
N ALA A 384 -1.10 -7.44 34.70
CA ALA A 384 -2.11 -7.69 35.72
C ALA A 384 -2.64 -6.34 36.22
N GLU A 385 -3.87 -5.99 35.81
CA GLU A 385 -4.49 -4.74 36.20
C GLU A 385 -4.61 -4.84 37.73
N GLY A 386 -3.63 -4.25 38.42
CA GLY A 386 -3.68 -4.11 39.86
C GLY A 386 -4.85 -3.22 40.16
N LYS A 387 -6.03 -3.80 40.40
CA LYS A 387 -7.24 -3.19 40.97
C LYS A 387 -7.37 -1.69 40.66
N LEU A 388 -7.31 -1.28 39.40
CA LEU A 388 -7.77 0.04 39.01
C LEU A 388 -9.28 -0.08 38.94
N GLY A 389 -9.93 0.35 40.02
CA GLY A 389 -11.37 0.25 40.23
C GLY A 389 -12.14 0.97 39.13
N TRP A 390 -12.51 0.23 38.09
CA TRP A 390 -13.70 0.52 37.31
C TRP A 390 -14.90 0.17 38.17
N GLN A 391 -15.20 1.04 39.15
CA GLN A 391 -16.52 1.07 39.73
C GLN A 391 -17.46 1.57 38.64
N SER A 392 -18.42 0.72 38.29
CA SER A 392 -19.56 1.06 37.43
C SER A 392 -20.33 2.21 38.09
N GLY A 393 -20.10 3.41 37.57
CA GLY A 393 -20.96 4.58 37.77
C GLY A 393 -22.02 4.64 36.69
#